data_AF-A0A3M0YI17-F1
#
_entry.id   AF-A0A3M0YI17-F1
#
_cell.length_a   1.000
_cell.length_b   1.000
_cell.length_c   1.000
_cell.angle_alpha   90.00
_cell.angle_beta   90.00
_cell.angle_gamma   90.00
#
_symmetry.space_group_name_H-M   'P 1'
#
loop_
_entity.id
_entity.type
_entity.pdbx_description
1 polymer ?
#
loop_
_entity_poly.entity_id
_entity_poly.type
_entity_poly.pdbx_seq_one_letter_code
_entity_poly.pdbx_strand_id
1 'polypeptide(L)'
;MAKTIGLTDLGALKNQLNKYRRGKKLTLPEFNQAARLAWLGKALLQPLDPEDPQCRAFILYLEEPEGLAGHVLQIDPELVGKMHLLDHQQGLALIAIMKEGVEARAALYRELDQKDFYFEHFFREDETHR
;
A
#
# COMPACT_ATOMS: atom_id res chain seq x y z
N MET A 1 -33.23 -0.82 -26.24
CA MET A 1 -33.80 0.44 -25.73
C MET A 1 -33.06 0.80 -24.45
N ALA A 2 -32.28 1.88 -24.46
CA ALA A 2 -31.56 2.32 -23.26
C ALA A 2 -32.57 2.73 -22.19
N LYS A 3 -32.50 2.12 -21.01
CA LYS A 3 -33.33 2.53 -19.86
C LYS A 3 -32.91 3.94 -19.47
N THR A 4 -33.74 4.92 -19.78
CA THR A 4 -33.60 6.30 -19.31
C THR A 4 -33.67 6.26 -17.79
N ILE A 5 -32.53 6.45 -17.12
CA ILE A 5 -32.49 6.62 -15.67
C ILE A 5 -33.21 7.95 -15.41
N GLY A 6 -34.37 7.90 -14.73
CA GLY A 6 -35.06 9.11 -14.30
C GLY A 6 -34.13 9.89 -13.39
N LEU A 7 -33.60 11.01 -13.87
CA LEU A 7 -32.83 11.99 -13.11
C LEU A 7 -33.79 12.77 -12.19
N THR A 8 -34.46 12.09 -11.27
CA THR A 8 -35.45 12.71 -10.37
C THR A 8 -34.78 13.48 -9.23
N ASP A 9 -33.48 13.29 -8.98
CA ASP A 9 -32.73 14.07 -7.98
C ASP A 9 -31.25 14.30 -8.38
N LEU A 10 -31.04 15.36 -9.17
CA LEU A 10 -29.70 15.86 -9.54
C LEU A 10 -28.86 16.29 -8.32
N GLY A 11 -29.51 16.68 -7.21
CA GLY A 11 -28.84 17.12 -5.99
C GLY A 11 -28.19 15.95 -5.25
N ALA A 12 -28.94 14.86 -5.06
CA ALA A 12 -28.41 13.62 -4.48
C ALA A 12 -27.26 13.05 -5.30
N LEU A 13 -27.37 13.07 -6.64
CA LEU A 13 -26.32 12.60 -7.54
C LEU A 13 -25.03 13.41 -7.39
N LYS A 14 -25.12 14.75 -7.38
CA LYS A 14 -23.98 15.65 -7.14
C LYS A 14 -23.32 15.40 -5.78
N ASN A 15 -24.13 15.16 -4.74
CA ASN A 15 -23.62 14.86 -3.41
C ASN A 15 -22.88 13.52 -3.37
N GLN A 16 -23.38 12.49 -4.04
CA GLN A 16 -22.69 11.21 -4.16
C GLN A 16 -21.38 11.35 -4.93
N LEU A 17 -21.38 12.03 -6.08
CA LEU A 17 -20.16 12.32 -6.84
C LEU A 17 -19.11 13.05 -6.01
N ASN A 18 -19.52 14.05 -5.23
CA ASN A 18 -18.61 14.79 -4.36
C ASN A 18 -18.02 13.94 -3.23
N LYS A 19 -18.75 12.94 -2.73
CA LYS A 19 -18.20 11.96 -1.76
C LYS A 19 -17.12 11.12 -2.42
N TYR A 20 -17.33 10.66 -3.64
CA TYR A 20 -16.34 9.89 -4.39
C TYR A 20 -15.07 10.71 -4.72
N ARG A 21 -15.21 11.95 -5.20
CA ARG A 21 -14.08 12.86 -5.51
C ARG A 21 -13.20 13.19 -4.29
N ARG A 22 -13.77 13.10 -3.08
CA ARG A 22 -13.06 13.32 -1.80
C ARG A 22 -12.45 12.06 -1.22
N GLY A 23 -12.97 10.88 -1.57
CA GLY A 23 -12.58 9.61 -0.98
C GLY A 23 -13.06 9.44 0.46
N LYS A 24 -12.64 8.34 1.08
CA LYS A 24 -12.98 7.98 2.46
C LYS A 24 -11.69 7.79 3.26
N LYS A 25 -11.69 8.29 4.50
CA LYS A 25 -10.65 7.95 5.47
C LYS A 25 -10.84 6.50 5.94
N LEU A 26 -9.79 5.70 5.86
CA LEU A 26 -9.67 4.47 6.63
C LEU A 26 -9.67 4.82 8.12
N THR A 27 -10.26 3.93 8.91
CA THR A 27 -10.11 3.97 10.37
C THR A 27 -8.64 3.77 10.75
N LEU A 28 -8.27 4.14 11.97
CA LEU A 28 -6.88 4.01 12.43
C LEU A 28 -6.35 2.56 12.31
N PRO A 29 -7.10 1.49 12.70
CA PRO A 29 -6.65 0.12 12.51
C PRO A 29 -6.47 -0.26 11.04
N GLU A 30 -7.45 0.08 10.19
CA GLU A 30 -7.40 -0.19 8.73
C GLU A 30 -6.20 0.53 8.09
N PHE A 31 -5.98 1.80 8.43
CA PHE A 31 -4.86 2.58 7.91
C PHE A 31 -3.52 1.96 8.29
N ASN A 32 -3.34 1.52 9.54
CA ASN A 32 -2.09 0.91 9.97
C ASN A 32 -1.83 -0.43 9.27
N GLN A 33 -2.87 -1.22 8.99
CA GLN A 33 -2.74 -2.45 8.21
C GLN A 33 -2.39 -2.16 6.75
N ALA A 34 -3.09 -1.21 6.12
CA ALA A 34 -2.79 -0.72 4.78
C ALA A 34 -1.36 -0.17 4.69
N ALA A 35 -0.90 0.56 5.70
CA ALA A 35 0.45 1.10 5.79
C ALA A 35 1.52 0.01 5.83
N ARG A 36 1.31 -1.08 6.58
CA ARG A 36 2.25 -2.23 6.61
C ARG A 36 2.35 -2.89 5.24
N LEU A 37 1.22 -3.12 4.58
CA LEU A 37 1.20 -3.68 3.23
C LEU A 37 1.82 -2.73 2.21
N ALA A 38 1.54 -1.43 2.30
CA ALA A 38 2.14 -0.39 1.48
C ALA A 38 3.65 -0.33 1.66
N TRP A 39 4.13 -0.37 2.90
CA TRP A 39 5.54 -0.46 3.21
C TRP A 39 6.12 -1.66 2.47
N LEU A 40 5.55 -2.86 2.61
CA LEU A 40 5.98 -4.11 1.95
C LEU A 40 5.89 -4.12 0.40
N GLY A 41 5.32 -3.08 -0.23
CA GLY A 41 5.11 -3.05 -1.68
C GLY A 41 3.90 -3.88 -2.12
N LYS A 42 2.98 -4.18 -1.21
CA LYS A 42 1.73 -4.92 -1.41
C LYS A 42 0.51 -4.00 -1.49
N ALA A 43 0.72 -2.78 -1.97
CA ALA A 43 -0.32 -1.81 -2.18
C ALA A 43 -0.14 -1.13 -3.54
N LEU A 44 -1.24 -1.01 -4.28
CA LEU A 44 -1.31 -0.23 -5.50
C LEU A 44 -2.15 1.02 -5.22
N LEU A 45 -1.62 2.18 -5.58
CA LEU A 45 -2.27 3.47 -5.38
C LEU A 45 -2.27 4.26 -6.68
N GLN A 46 -3.43 4.74 -7.10
CA GLN A 46 -3.58 5.60 -8.28
C GLN A 46 -4.54 6.76 -7.97
N PRO A 47 -4.36 7.95 -8.57
CA PRO A 47 -5.38 8.98 -8.54
C PRO A 47 -6.71 8.42 -9.09
N LEU A 48 -7.84 8.74 -8.45
CA LEU A 48 -9.16 8.27 -8.90
C LEU A 48 -9.54 8.85 -10.27
N ASP A 49 -9.26 10.13 -10.47
CA ASP A 49 -9.46 10.81 -11.75
C ASP A 49 -8.30 11.79 -11.95
N PRO A 50 -7.27 11.42 -12.73
CA PRO A 50 -6.10 12.27 -12.95
C PRO A 50 -6.40 13.48 -13.84
N GLU A 51 -7.49 13.46 -14.61
CA GLU A 51 -7.88 14.53 -15.54
C GLU A 51 -8.69 15.63 -14.84
N ASP A 52 -9.25 15.35 -13.66
CA ASP A 52 -10.01 16.30 -12.84
C ASP A 52 -9.14 16.89 -11.72
N PRO A 53 -8.69 18.16 -11.81
CA PRO A 53 -7.83 18.78 -10.80
C PRO A 53 -8.49 18.94 -9.42
N GLN A 54 -9.81 18.81 -9.34
CA GLN A 54 -10.55 18.87 -8.08
C GLN A 54 -10.78 17.48 -7.47
N CYS A 55 -10.58 16.40 -8.24
CA CYS A 55 -10.58 15.05 -7.71
C CYS A 55 -9.24 14.81 -7.01
N ARG A 56 -9.28 14.61 -5.70
CA ARG A 56 -8.08 14.40 -4.88
C ARG A 56 -8.04 13.02 -4.23
N ALA A 57 -9.07 12.22 -4.46
CA ALA A 57 -9.15 10.86 -3.99
C ALA A 57 -8.19 9.94 -4.73
N PHE A 58 -7.82 8.86 -4.07
CA PHE A 58 -7.03 7.78 -4.65
C PHE A 58 -7.85 6.49 -4.67
N ILE A 59 -7.58 5.64 -5.65
CA ILE A 59 -7.94 4.22 -5.59
C ILE A 59 -6.77 3.49 -4.95
N LEU A 60 -7.04 2.79 -3.86
CA LEU A 60 -6.12 1.90 -3.17
C LEU A 60 -6.56 0.45 -3.40
N TYR A 61 -5.63 -0.41 -3.81
CA TYR A 61 -5.81 -1.86 -3.79
C TYR A 61 -4.72 -2.48 -2.92
N LEU A 62 -5.10 -3.43 -2.08
CA LEU A 62 -4.20 -4.09 -1.13
C LEU A 62 -4.12 -5.59 -1.47
N GLU A 63 -2.91 -6.04 -1.72
CA GLU A 63 -2.61 -7.44 -1.99
C GLU A 63 -2.50 -8.22 -0.68
N GLU A 64 -2.86 -9.50 -0.73
CA GLU A 64 -2.62 -10.41 0.38
C GLU A 64 -1.10 -10.58 0.61
N PRO A 65 -0.63 -10.51 1.86
CA PRO A 65 0.77 -10.78 2.17
C PRO A 65 1.04 -12.30 2.05
N GLU A 66 2.14 -12.64 1.39
CA GLU A 66 2.56 -14.03 1.17
C GLU A 66 3.83 -14.38 1.97
N GLY A 67 4.13 -15.67 2.07
CA GLY A 67 5.34 -16.17 2.74
C GLY A 67 5.42 -15.74 4.20
N LEU A 68 6.62 -15.36 4.66
CA LEU A 68 6.86 -14.96 6.05
C LEU A 68 5.96 -13.78 6.48
N ALA A 69 5.72 -12.82 5.59
CA ALA A 69 4.87 -11.67 5.90
C ALA A 69 3.42 -12.10 6.19
N GLY A 70 2.88 -13.05 5.42
CA GLY A 70 1.53 -13.59 5.62
C GLY A 70 1.37 -14.40 6.91
N HIS A 71 2.47 -14.98 7.43
CA HIS A 71 2.44 -15.68 8.71
C HIS A 71 2.60 -14.77 9.93
N VAL A 72 3.23 -13.60 9.77
CA VAL A 72 3.53 -12.68 10.88
C VAL A 72 2.50 -11.56 11.00
N LEU A 73 2.01 -11.03 9.88
CA LEU A 73 1.08 -9.90 9.89
C LEU A 73 -0.35 -10.37 10.07
N GLN A 74 -1.05 -9.76 11.03
CA GLN A 74 -2.50 -9.91 11.18
C GLN A 74 -3.18 -8.82 10.35
N ILE A 75 -3.71 -9.22 9.19
CA ILE A 75 -4.45 -8.36 8.27
C ILE A 75 -5.90 -8.82 8.23
N ASP A 76 -6.81 -7.85 8.34
CA ASP A 76 -8.24 -8.06 8.16
C ASP A 76 -8.51 -8.52 6.72
N PRO A 77 -9.10 -9.71 6.51
CA PRO A 77 -9.46 -10.20 5.19
C PRO A 77 -10.40 -9.24 4.44
N GLU A 78 -11.19 -8.44 5.16
CA GLU A 78 -12.02 -7.41 4.57
C GLU A 78 -11.21 -6.20 4.10
N LEU A 79 -9.91 -6.11 4.31
CA LEU A 79 -9.11 -5.00 3.81
C LEU A 79 -8.39 -5.33 2.49
N VAL A 80 -8.14 -6.61 2.23
CA VAL A 80 -7.35 -7.10 1.09
C VAL A 80 -8.24 -7.55 -0.07
N GLY A 81 -7.65 -7.68 -1.27
CA GLY A 81 -8.34 -8.23 -2.44
C GLY A 81 -9.44 -7.32 -3.03
N LYS A 82 -9.59 -6.08 -2.54
CA LYS A 82 -10.60 -5.13 -3.01
C LYS A 82 -10.08 -3.71 -3.15
N MET A 83 -10.81 -2.91 -3.95
CA MET A 83 -10.52 -1.50 -4.17
C MET A 83 -11.17 -0.63 -3.10
N HIS A 84 -10.41 0.32 -2.56
CA HIS A 84 -10.83 1.32 -1.61
C HIS A 84 -10.67 2.71 -2.20
N LEU A 85 -11.64 3.58 -1.97
CA LEU A 85 -11.51 4.99 -2.31
C LEU A 85 -10.98 5.74 -1.11
N LEU A 86 -9.71 6.11 -1.20
CA LEU A 86 -8.96 6.73 -0.14
C LEU A 86 -8.98 8.25 -0.29
N ASP A 87 -9.07 8.96 0.82
CA ASP A 87 -8.96 10.41 0.79
C ASP A 87 -7.52 10.86 0.48
N HIS A 88 -7.41 12.12 0.06
CA HIS A 88 -6.14 12.70 -0.37
C HIS A 88 -5.03 12.60 0.67
N GLN A 89 -5.34 12.88 1.94
CA GLN A 89 -4.33 12.98 3.00
C GLN A 89 -3.73 11.61 3.30
N GLN A 90 -4.59 10.58 3.44
CA GLN A 90 -4.12 9.22 3.66
C GLN A 90 -3.43 8.65 2.41
N GLY A 91 -3.87 9.01 1.21
CA GLY A 91 -3.19 8.63 -0.04
C GLY A 91 -1.75 9.13 -0.09
N LEU A 92 -1.53 10.41 0.19
CA LEU A 92 -0.17 10.97 0.25
C LEU A 92 0.69 10.31 1.34
N ALA A 93 0.10 10.02 2.50
CA ALA A 93 0.80 9.32 3.57
C ALA A 93 1.24 7.92 3.15
N LEU A 94 0.37 7.15 2.47
CA LEU A 94 0.74 5.83 1.96
C LEU A 94 1.84 5.91 0.90
N ILE A 95 1.85 6.92 0.02
CA ILE A 95 2.96 7.12 -0.95
C ILE A 95 4.29 7.29 -0.24
N ALA A 96 4.34 8.10 0.82
CA ALA A 96 5.56 8.29 1.60
C ALA A 96 6.03 6.97 2.26
N ILE A 97 5.10 6.20 2.81
CA ILE A 97 5.39 4.91 3.45
C ILE A 97 5.85 3.86 2.44
N MET A 98 5.27 3.84 1.23
CA MET A 98 5.73 2.97 0.14
C MET A 98 7.19 3.27 -0.21
N LYS A 99 7.52 4.56 -0.37
CA LYS A 99 8.89 5.00 -0.67
C LYS A 99 9.86 4.56 0.43
N GLU A 100 9.53 4.80 1.69
CA GLU A 100 10.32 4.37 2.84
C GLU A 100 10.57 2.85 2.81
N GLY A 101 9.53 2.07 2.58
CA GLY A 101 9.65 0.61 2.55
C GLY A 101 10.52 0.10 1.41
N VAL A 102 10.37 0.67 0.20
CA VAL A 102 11.22 0.33 -0.94
C VAL A 102 12.69 0.63 -0.64
N GLU A 103 12.98 1.82 -0.10
CA GLU A 103 14.35 2.23 0.23
C GLU A 103 14.97 1.32 1.30
N ALA A 104 14.23 1.02 2.37
CA ALA A 104 14.69 0.17 3.46
C ALA A 104 14.96 -1.28 3.01
N ARG A 105 14.06 -1.88 2.22
CA ARG A 105 14.28 -3.23 1.68
C ARG A 105 15.41 -3.29 0.68
N ALA A 106 15.55 -2.28 -0.17
CA ALA A 106 16.68 -2.21 -1.09
C ALA A 106 18.02 -2.09 -0.34
N ALA A 107 18.07 -1.36 0.78
CA ALA A 107 19.24 -1.34 1.65
C ALA A 107 19.53 -2.72 2.25
N LEU A 108 18.52 -3.36 2.86
CA LEU A 108 18.63 -4.71 3.43
C LEU A 108 19.17 -5.74 2.42
N TYR A 109 18.61 -5.77 1.21
CA TYR A 109 19.05 -6.73 0.20
C TYR A 109 20.46 -6.46 -0.32
N ARG A 110 20.89 -5.20 -0.39
CA ARG A 110 22.28 -4.87 -0.76
C ARG A 110 23.27 -5.30 0.32
N GLU A 111 22.91 -5.13 1.59
CA GLU A 111 23.73 -5.61 2.71
C GLU A 111 23.83 -7.13 2.70
N LEU A 112 22.71 -7.82 2.46
CA LEU A 112 22.67 -9.27 2.37
C LEU A 112 23.52 -9.81 1.21
N ASP A 113 23.48 -9.17 0.04
CA ASP A 113 24.24 -9.56 -1.15
C ASP A 113 25.76 -9.40 -0.97
N GLN A 114 26.18 -8.45 -0.14
CA GLN A 114 27.60 -8.20 0.19
C GLN A 114 28.13 -9.11 1.29
N LYS A 115 27.27 -9.90 1.95
CA LYS A 115 27.63 -10.67 3.13
C LYS A 115 28.30 -11.99 2.77
N ASP A 116 29.54 -12.18 3.21
CA ASP A 116 30.24 -13.46 3.09
C ASP A 116 29.96 -14.35 4.30
N PHE A 117 28.81 -15.03 4.26
CA PHE A 117 28.41 -15.98 5.29
C PHE A 117 29.40 -17.13 5.47
N TYR A 118 30.10 -17.55 4.41
CA TYR A 118 31.01 -18.66 4.49
C TYR A 118 32.25 -18.27 5.30
N PHE A 119 32.86 -17.13 4.98
CA PHE A 119 34.01 -16.63 5.71
C PHE A 119 33.66 -16.36 7.18
N GLU A 120 32.53 -15.72 7.46
CA GLU A 120 32.08 -15.41 8.84
C GLU A 120 31.92 -16.65 9.72
N HIS A 121 31.49 -17.78 9.16
CA HIS A 121 31.19 -18.98 9.92
C HIS A 121 32.31 -20.02 9.93
N PHE A 122 33.13 -20.07 8.88
CA PHE A 122 34.10 -21.16 8.68
C PHE A 122 35.55 -20.70 8.64
N PHE A 123 35.84 -19.40 8.47
CA PHE A 123 37.18 -18.87 8.65
C PHE A 123 37.36 -18.34 10.07
N ARG A 124 38.13 -19.05 10.88
CA ARG A 124 38.69 -18.54 12.15
C ARG A 124 40.15 -18.21 11.91
N GLU A 125 40.62 -17.06 12.37
CA GLU A 125 42.02 -16.60 12.21
C GLU A 125 43.07 -17.62 12.70
N ASP A 126 42.68 -18.60 13.51
CA ASP A 126 43.54 -19.62 14.11
C ASP A 126 44.01 -20.76 13.19
N GLU A 127 43.53 -20.88 11.95
CA GLU A 127 43.98 -21.97 11.04
C GLU A 127 45.23 -21.63 10.20
N THR A 128 45.75 -20.41 10.30
CA THR A 128 46.90 -19.94 9.48
C THR A 128 48.27 -20.07 10.18
N HIS A 129 48.33 -20.66 11.38
CA HIS A 129 49.57 -20.85 12.16
C HIS A 129 49.82 -22.31 12.57
N ARG A 130 49.76 -23.24 11.62
CA ARG A 130 50.40 -24.56 11.70
C ARG A 130 51.15 -24.86 10.41
#